data_AF-A0AAW9F7H0-F1
#
_entry.id   AF-A0AAW9F7H0-F1
#
_cell.length_a   1.000
_cell.length_b   1.000
_cell.length_c   1.000
_cell.angle_alpha   90.00
_cell.angle_beta   90.00
_cell.angle_gamma   90.00
#
_symmetry.space_group_name_H-M   'P 1'
#
loop_
_entity.id
_entity.type
_entity.pdbx_description
1 polymer ?
#
loop_
_entity_poly.entity_id
_entity_poly.type
_entity_poly.pdbx_seq_one_letter_code
_entity_poly.pdbx_strand_id
1 'polypeptide(L)'
;MVRKNTAEAKAEASKRDEVKARIVAEALEAVENALLSDRITTLDTMLFGTMKLALSTAGPISFHPIDWTNTSPDMRKLITTRLKLCGYKYSGADQVWRQQEPKPFVKLKEWERDWFTEMRA
;
A
#
# COMPACT_ATOMS: atom_id res chain seq x y z
N MET A 1 3.65 -46.05 25.06
CA MET A 1 2.77 -45.77 23.91
C MET A 1 2.66 -44.25 23.74
N VAL A 2 3.62 -43.59 23.06
CA VAL A 2 3.63 -42.12 22.85
C VAL A 2 4.19 -41.83 21.45
N ARG A 3 3.38 -42.04 20.41
CA ARG A 3 3.74 -41.67 19.01
C ARG A 3 2.58 -41.10 18.20
N LYS A 4 1.42 -40.82 18.80
CA LYS A 4 0.24 -40.32 18.08
C LYS A 4 0.13 -38.78 18.03
N ASN A 5 0.83 -38.02 18.88
CA ASN A 5 0.61 -36.56 18.99
C ASN A 5 1.36 -35.69 17.95
N THR A 6 2.37 -36.21 17.27
CA THR A 6 3.25 -35.36 16.44
C THR A 6 2.70 -35.13 15.03
N ALA A 7 2.00 -36.11 14.45
CA ALA A 7 1.45 -36.01 13.10
C ALA A 7 0.20 -35.11 13.04
N GLU A 8 -0.68 -35.23 14.04
CA GLU A 8 -1.87 -34.38 14.16
C GLU A 8 -1.50 -32.92 14.45
N ALA A 9 -0.51 -32.67 15.31
CA ALA A 9 0.01 -31.33 15.57
C ALA A 9 0.67 -30.69 14.32
N LYS A 10 1.37 -31.49 13.50
CA LYS A 10 2.00 -31.02 12.25
C LYS A 10 0.95 -30.74 11.16
N ALA A 11 -0.10 -31.55 11.06
CA ALA A 11 -1.22 -31.32 10.16
C ALA A 11 -2.04 -30.08 10.56
N GLU A 12 -2.25 -29.86 11.85
CA GLU A 12 -2.94 -28.68 12.38
C GLU A 12 -2.11 -27.39 12.18
N ALA A 13 -0.78 -27.46 12.34
CA ALA A 13 0.12 -26.35 12.02
C ALA A 13 0.08 -26.00 10.52
N SER A 14 0.15 -27.01 9.63
CA SER A 14 0.06 -26.82 8.18
C SER A 14 -1.21 -26.09 7.76
N LYS A 15 -2.37 -26.50 8.30
CA LYS A 15 -3.66 -25.83 8.02
C LYS A 15 -3.68 -24.38 8.50
N ARG A 16 -3.09 -24.09 9.65
CA ARG A 16 -2.99 -22.70 10.16
C ARG A 16 -2.12 -21.83 9.26
N ASP A 17 -1.02 -22.38 8.76
CA ASP A 17 -0.11 -21.65 7.87
C ASP A 17 -0.76 -21.42 6.49
N GLU A 18 -1.52 -22.39 5.97
CA GLU A 18 -2.35 -22.22 4.77
C GLU A 18 -3.41 -21.12 4.95
N VAL A 19 -4.12 -21.11 6.08
CA VAL A 19 -5.12 -20.07 6.39
C VAL A 19 -4.47 -18.69 6.49
N LYS A 20 -3.32 -18.58 7.17
CA LYS A 20 -2.56 -17.32 7.25
C LYS A 20 -2.13 -16.84 5.87
N ALA A 21 -1.56 -17.73 5.05
CA ALA A 21 -1.12 -17.41 3.70
C ALA A 21 -2.28 -16.87 2.86
N ARG A 22 -3.46 -17.50 2.96
CA ARG A 22 -4.67 -17.03 2.27
C ARG A 22 -5.11 -15.65 2.75
N ILE A 23 -5.17 -15.42 4.06
CA ILE A 23 -5.56 -14.11 4.63
C ILE A 23 -4.58 -13.01 4.18
N VAL A 24 -3.28 -13.30 4.17
CA VAL A 24 -2.26 -12.35 3.70
C VAL A 24 -2.45 -12.06 2.21
N ALA A 25 -2.68 -13.07 1.38
CA ALA A 25 -2.92 -12.89 -0.04
C ALA A 25 -4.16 -12.02 -0.33
N GLU A 26 -5.28 -12.30 0.36
CA GLU A 26 -6.51 -11.51 0.25
C GLU A 26 -6.30 -10.06 0.71
N ALA A 27 -5.55 -9.85 1.80
CA ALA A 27 -5.23 -8.52 2.29
C ALA A 27 -4.36 -7.73 1.29
N LEU A 28 -3.36 -8.39 0.70
CA LEU A 28 -2.50 -7.77 -0.31
C LEU A 28 -3.29 -7.39 -1.56
N GLU A 29 -4.18 -8.26 -2.03
CA GLU A 29 -5.07 -7.98 -3.16
C GLU A 29 -5.98 -6.78 -2.87
N ALA A 30 -6.53 -6.69 -1.65
CA ALA A 30 -7.36 -5.55 -1.25
C ALA A 30 -6.55 -4.23 -1.23
N VAL A 31 -5.31 -4.25 -0.72
CA VAL A 31 -4.42 -3.09 -0.72
C VAL A 31 -4.06 -2.67 -2.15
N GLU A 32 -3.73 -3.63 -3.02
CA GLU A 32 -3.43 -3.39 -4.43
C GLU A 32 -4.64 -2.73 -5.12
N ASN A 33 -5.82 -3.32 -5.01
CA ASN A 33 -7.05 -2.74 -5.57
C ASN A 33 -7.34 -1.32 -5.07
N ALA A 34 -7.09 -1.05 -3.78
CA ALA A 34 -7.27 0.28 -3.22
C ALA A 34 -6.22 1.29 -3.72
N LEU A 35 -4.96 0.88 -3.87
CA LEU A 35 -3.90 1.72 -4.44
C LEU A 35 -4.18 2.11 -5.89
N LEU A 36 -4.74 1.18 -6.67
CA LEU A 36 -5.06 1.37 -8.09
C LEU A 36 -6.40 2.04 -8.33
N SER A 37 -7.19 2.25 -7.28
CA SER A 37 -8.51 2.86 -7.39
C SER A 37 -8.40 4.29 -7.91
N ASP A 38 -9.32 4.65 -8.80
CA ASP A 38 -9.54 6.01 -9.28
C ASP A 38 -10.31 6.90 -8.30
N ARG A 39 -10.68 6.34 -7.15
CA ARG A 39 -11.41 7.02 -6.09
C ARG A 39 -10.57 7.07 -4.83
N ILE A 40 -10.93 8.01 -3.97
CA ILE A 40 -10.44 8.04 -2.61
C ILE A 40 -11.08 6.88 -1.83
N THR A 41 -10.24 6.08 -1.19
CA THR A 41 -10.64 4.86 -0.47
C THR A 41 -10.39 4.99 1.03
N THR A 42 -10.75 3.97 1.79
CA THR A 42 -10.40 3.86 3.21
C THR A 42 -8.88 3.78 3.40
N LEU A 43 -8.14 3.16 2.46
CA LEU A 43 -6.68 3.12 2.49
C LEU A 43 -6.09 4.54 2.52
N ASP A 44 -6.64 5.47 1.75
CA ASP A 44 -6.18 6.87 1.75
C ASP A 44 -6.37 7.55 3.11
N THR A 45 -7.37 7.13 3.89
CA THR A 45 -7.56 7.62 5.27
C THR A 45 -6.43 7.13 6.17
N MET A 46 -6.00 5.88 6.00
CA MET A 46 -4.90 5.29 6.77
C MET A 46 -3.54 5.88 6.37
N LEU A 47 -3.32 6.12 5.08
CA LEU A 47 -2.05 6.62 4.56
C LEU A 47 -1.85 8.12 4.81
N PHE A 48 -2.91 8.93 4.71
CA PHE A 48 -2.80 10.39 4.72
C PHE A 48 -3.47 11.06 5.93
N GLY A 49 -4.26 10.33 6.72
CA GLY A 49 -4.98 10.89 7.86
C GLY A 49 -5.82 12.11 7.47
N THR A 50 -5.57 13.24 8.13
CA THR A 50 -6.25 14.52 7.86
C THR A 50 -5.94 15.08 6.47
N MET A 51 -4.81 14.71 5.86
CA MET A 51 -4.43 15.16 4.51
C MET A 51 -5.18 14.45 3.38
N LYS A 52 -6.02 13.46 3.70
CA LYS A 52 -6.92 12.82 2.73
C LYS A 52 -7.77 13.85 1.98
N LEU A 53 -8.22 14.91 2.66
CA LEU A 53 -9.00 15.97 2.02
C LEU A 53 -8.17 16.66 0.93
N ALA A 54 -6.91 17.00 1.22
CA ALA A 54 -6.00 17.58 0.23
C ALA A 54 -5.79 16.63 -0.96
N LEU A 55 -5.67 15.33 -0.72
CA LEU A 55 -5.61 14.33 -1.79
C LEU A 55 -6.88 14.33 -2.66
N SER A 56 -8.06 14.43 -2.04
CA SER A 56 -9.35 14.44 -2.76
C SER A 56 -9.61 15.71 -3.57
N THR A 57 -9.05 16.85 -3.14
CA THR A 57 -9.24 18.16 -3.78
C THR A 57 -8.03 18.59 -4.61
N ALA A 58 -7.12 17.67 -4.94
CA ALA A 58 -5.89 17.97 -5.69
C ALA A 58 -4.98 19.03 -5.01
N GLY A 59 -5.11 19.20 -3.69
CA GLY A 59 -4.34 20.15 -2.90
C GLY A 59 -2.91 19.67 -2.63
N PRO A 60 -2.02 20.58 -2.19
CA PRO A 60 -0.65 20.23 -1.82
C PRO A 60 -0.62 19.31 -0.59
N ILE A 61 0.32 18.37 -0.58
CA ILE A 61 0.53 17.42 0.52
C ILE A 61 1.96 17.56 1.02
N SER A 62 2.15 17.76 2.32
CA SER A 62 3.46 17.84 2.96
C SER A 62 3.43 17.09 4.27
N PHE A 63 4.45 16.28 4.51
CA PHE A 63 4.61 15.54 5.76
C PHE A 63 5.62 16.29 6.61
N HIS A 64 5.32 16.50 7.88
CA HIS A 64 6.28 17.08 8.80
C HIS A 64 7.53 16.17 8.87
N PRO A 65 8.76 16.70 8.84
CA PRO A 65 9.97 15.87 8.72
C PRO A 65 10.12 14.81 9.81
N ILE A 66 9.70 15.12 11.05
CA ILE A 66 9.73 14.19 12.18
C ILE A 66 8.75 13.03 11.94
N ASP A 67 7.53 13.34 11.52
CA ASP A 67 6.48 12.34 11.26
C ASP A 67 6.89 11.44 10.09
N TRP A 68 7.47 12.03 9.04
CA TRP A 68 7.97 11.28 7.90
C TRP A 68 9.11 10.34 8.28
N THR A 69 10.05 10.80 9.10
CA THR A 69 11.19 9.99 9.55
C THR A 69 10.74 8.81 10.42
N ASN A 70 9.76 9.05 11.29
CA ASN A 70 9.19 8.04 12.18
C ASN A 70 8.21 7.08 11.47
N THR A 71 7.70 7.44 10.30
CA THR A 71 6.87 6.56 9.48
C THR A 71 7.70 5.38 8.97
N SER A 72 7.18 4.16 9.09
CA SER A 72 7.89 2.96 8.65
C SER A 72 8.24 3.02 7.16
N PRO A 73 9.35 2.40 6.72
CA PRO A 73 9.74 2.40 5.31
C PRO A 73 8.64 1.92 4.35
N ASP A 74 7.89 0.87 4.74
CA ASP A 74 6.81 0.32 3.93
C ASP A 74 5.63 1.29 3.81
N MET A 75 5.27 1.98 4.89
CA MET A 75 4.22 3.00 4.85
C MET A 75 4.64 4.19 3.98
N ARG A 76 5.89 4.64 4.07
CA ARG A 76 6.43 5.68 3.17
C ARG A 76 6.35 5.23 1.71
N LYS A 77 6.65 3.97 1.43
CA LYS A 77 6.56 3.38 0.09
C LYS A 77 5.12 3.39 -0.42
N LEU A 78 4.14 2.98 0.39
CA LEU A 78 2.71 3.03 0.03
C LEU A 78 2.23 4.46 -0.23
N ILE A 79 2.56 5.41 0.67
CA ILE A 79 2.22 6.82 0.54
C ILE A 79 2.77 7.40 -0.76
N THR A 80 4.06 7.20 -1.03
CA THR A 80 4.71 7.73 -2.23
C THR A 80 4.19 7.11 -3.51
N THR A 81 3.94 5.79 -3.52
CA THR A 81 3.30 5.11 -4.66
C THR A 81 1.93 5.70 -4.93
N ARG A 82 1.08 5.84 -3.90
CA ARG A 82 -0.25 6.41 -4.05
C ARG A 82 -0.22 7.83 -4.61
N LEU A 83 0.65 8.69 -4.08
CA LEU A 83 0.83 10.07 -4.58
C LEU A 83 1.21 10.09 -6.07
N LYS A 84 2.16 9.24 -6.50
CA LYS A 84 2.56 9.15 -7.91
C LYS A 84 1.42 8.68 -8.81
N LEU A 85 0.66 7.67 -8.38
CA LEU A 85 -0.52 7.19 -9.11
C LEU A 85 -1.60 8.27 -9.24
N CYS A 86 -1.72 9.15 -8.24
CA CYS A 86 -2.58 10.33 -8.25
C CYS A 86 -2.03 11.51 -9.07
N GLY A 87 -0.88 11.38 -9.73
CA GLY A 87 -0.27 12.45 -10.56
C GLY A 87 0.49 13.52 -9.79
N TYR A 88 0.89 13.24 -8.54
CA TYR A 88 1.70 14.15 -7.74
C TYR A 88 3.20 14.03 -8.05
N LYS A 89 3.88 15.17 -8.02
CA LYS A 89 5.35 15.26 -8.07
C LYS A 89 5.86 15.94 -6.80
N TYR A 90 6.97 15.41 -6.28
CA TYR A 90 7.64 15.99 -5.12
C TYR A 90 8.52 17.18 -5.51
N SER A 91 8.37 18.30 -4.81
CA SER A 91 9.27 19.45 -4.86
C SER A 91 10.22 19.39 -3.66
N GLY A 92 11.51 19.14 -3.91
CA GLY A 92 12.52 19.09 -2.86
C GLY A 92 12.79 20.45 -2.20
N ALA A 93 12.60 21.55 -2.92
CA ALA A 93 12.80 22.91 -2.39
C ALA A 93 11.76 23.27 -1.32
N ASP A 94 10.50 22.88 -1.54
CA ASP A 94 9.38 23.19 -0.64
C ASP A 94 9.04 22.05 0.33
N GLN A 95 9.64 20.86 0.14
CA GLN A 95 9.25 19.61 0.81
C GLN A 95 7.75 19.30 0.69
N VAL A 96 7.20 19.54 -0.50
CA VAL A 96 5.75 19.44 -0.78
C VAL A 96 5.52 18.61 -2.04
N TRP A 97 4.51 17.76 -2.00
CA TRP A 97 3.93 17.09 -3.16
C TRP A 97 2.84 17.98 -3.77
N ARG A 98 2.94 18.22 -5.08
CA ARG A 98 1.95 18.99 -5.85
C ARG A 98 1.44 18.15 -7.01
N GLN A 99 0.13 18.19 -7.27
CA GLN A 99 -0.43 17.57 -8.46
C GLN A 99 -0.01 18.39 -9.67
N GLN A 100 0.68 17.76 -10.62
CA GLN A 100 1.15 18.44 -11.85
C GLN A 100 0.36 18.02 -13.08
N GLU A 101 -0.18 16.82 -13.06
CA GLU A 101 -1.09 16.33 -14.09
C GLU A 101 -2.40 15.98 -13.38
N PRO A 102 -3.53 16.62 -13.71
CA PRO A 102 -4.83 16.06 -13.38
C PRO A 102 -5.03 14.84 -14.29
N LYS A 103 -4.29 13.78 -14.02
CA LYS A 103 -4.56 12.49 -14.61
C LYS A 103 -5.91 12.05 -14.04
N PRO A 104 -6.95 11.77 -14.86
CA PRO A 104 -7.96 10.84 -14.40
C PRO A 104 -7.17 9.57 -14.06
N PHE A 105 -7.09 9.22 -12.77
CA PHE A 105 -6.29 8.14 -12.22
C PHE A 105 -6.09 7.02 -13.24
N VAL A 106 -4.91 7.00 -13.88
CA VAL A 106 -4.70 6.23 -15.11
C VAL A 106 -4.61 4.76 -14.70
N LYS A 107 -5.38 3.88 -15.36
CA LYS A 107 -5.16 2.43 -15.26
C LYS A 107 -3.68 2.14 -15.52
N LEU A 108 -3.02 1.44 -14.59
CA LEU A 108 -1.61 1.05 -14.72
C LEU A 108 -1.32 0.51 -16.13
N LYS A 109 -0.24 1.01 -16.75
CA LYS A 109 0.31 0.37 -17.94
C LYS A 109 0.98 -0.94 -17.53
N GLU A 110 0.99 -1.93 -18.42
CA GLU A 110 1.41 -3.31 -18.14
C GLU A 110 2.79 -3.43 -17.47
N TRP A 111 3.74 -2.56 -17.78
CA TRP A 111 5.10 -2.59 -17.23
C TRP A 111 5.21 -2.23 -15.73
N GLU A 112 4.19 -1.61 -15.13
CA GLU A 112 4.15 -1.34 -13.68
C GLU A 112 3.63 -2.56 -12.89
N ARG A 113 3.01 -3.55 -13.55
CA ARG A 113 2.64 -4.85 -12.95
C ARG A 113 3.85 -5.77 -12.77
N ASP A 114 4.89 -5.60 -13.56
CA ASP A 114 6.09 -6.43 -13.50
C ASP A 114 6.81 -6.27 -12.15
N TRP A 115 6.79 -5.06 -11.57
CA TRP A 115 7.33 -4.80 -10.23
C TRP A 115 6.56 -5.50 -9.10
N PHE A 116 5.22 -5.61 -9.21
CA PHE A 116 4.42 -6.40 -8.26
C PHE A 116 4.70 -7.90 -8.39
N THR A 117 5.09 -8.35 -9.58
CA THR A 117 5.47 -9.74 -9.84
C THR A 117 6.81 -10.08 -9.19
N GLU A 118 7.78 -9.17 -9.20
CA GLU A 118 9.04 -9.31 -8.45
C GLU A 118 8.83 -9.34 -6.93
N MET A 119 7.83 -8.63 -6.39
CA MET A 119 7.50 -8.68 -4.96
C MET A 119 6.83 -9.99 -4.52
N ARG A 120 6.37 -10.83 -5.46
CA ARG A 120 5.79 -12.16 -5.20
C ARG A 120 6.80 -13.31 -5.36
N ALA A 121 8.00 -13.05 -5.88
CA ALA A 121 9.09 -14.02 -6.02
C ALA A 121 9.98 -14.07 -4.76
#